data_AF-A0A8T5U3H3-F1
#
_entry.id   AF-A0A8T5U3H3-F1
#
_cell.length_a   1.000
_cell.length_b   1.000
_cell.length_c   1.000
_cell.angle_alpha   90.00
_cell.angle_beta   90.00
_cell.angle_gamma   90.00
#
_symmetry.space_group_name_H-M   'P 1'
#
loop_
_entity.id
_entity.type
_entity.pdbx_description
1 polymer ?
#
loop_
_entity_poly.entity_id
_entity_poly.type
_entity_poly.pdbx_seq_one_letter_code
_entity_poly.pdbx_strand_id
1 'polypeptide(L)'
;LSSIIFTFFNPLGASPPLLYLYQVVHYSFTGLSGGLVRQFLNGKKYFKPEDDLYSYQVIVLFGLVGGIITFIFDILSTLFGGFVVSVTIDYFIATYLLGIVFTTIHLIGNILVFVFLLPGLIQLITKLLD
;
A
#
# COMPACT_ATOMS: atom_id res chain seq x y z
N LEU A 1 5.73 8.65 -9.97
CA LEU A 1 5.61 10.09 -9.62
C LEU A 1 5.64 10.31 -8.12
N SER A 2 4.76 9.67 -7.33
CA SER A 2 4.74 9.81 -5.85
C SER A 2 6.10 9.53 -5.18
N SER A 3 6.79 8.44 -5.54
CA SER A 3 8.11 8.09 -4.99
C SER A 3 9.20 9.13 -5.27
N ILE A 4 9.17 9.78 -6.44
CA ILE A 4 10.13 10.82 -6.82
C ILE A 4 9.94 12.05 -5.93
N ILE A 5 8.68 12.47 -5.75
CA ILE A 5 8.34 13.61 -4.89
C ILE A 5 8.76 13.32 -3.45
N PHE A 6 8.41 12.15 -2.94
CA PHE A 6 8.75 11.74 -1.58
C PHE A 6 10.25 11.60 -1.35
N THR A 7 11.02 11.16 -2.34
CA THR A 7 12.47 10.94 -2.13
C THR A 7 13.26 12.23 -2.36
N PHE A 8 13.05 12.92 -3.48
CA PHE A 8 13.94 14.02 -3.91
C PHE A 8 13.41 15.40 -3.55
N PHE A 9 12.10 15.54 -3.34
CA PHE A 9 11.43 16.82 -3.09
C PHE A 9 10.74 16.87 -1.72
N ASN A 10 11.20 16.04 -0.78
CA ASN A 10 10.68 16.05 0.59
C ASN A 10 11.13 17.34 1.32
N PRO A 11 10.19 18.12 1.89
CA PRO A 11 10.51 19.36 2.58
C PRO A 11 11.42 19.17 3.80
N LEU A 12 11.48 17.96 4.36
CA LEU A 12 12.38 17.59 5.46
C LEU A 12 13.78 17.17 4.99
N GLY A 13 14.05 17.23 3.69
CA GLY A 13 15.31 16.83 3.06
C GLY A 13 15.18 15.58 2.20
N ALA A 14 16.14 15.40 1.29
CA ALA A 14 16.14 14.25 0.40
C ALA A 14 16.28 12.93 1.18
N SER A 15 15.43 11.96 0.85
CA SER A 15 15.48 10.62 1.43
C SER A 15 16.59 9.77 0.80
N PRO A 16 17.04 8.69 1.47
CA PRO A 16 18.05 7.80 0.92
C PRO A 16 17.67 7.22 -0.45
N PRO A 17 18.59 7.17 -1.44
CA PRO A 17 18.31 6.59 -2.77
C PRO A 17 17.84 5.13 -2.73
N LEU A 18 18.28 4.36 -1.73
CA LEU A 18 17.83 2.97 -1.55
C LEU A 18 16.33 2.88 -1.25
N LEU A 19 15.79 3.85 -0.50
CA LEU A 19 14.35 3.94 -0.22
C LEU A 19 13.56 4.19 -1.50
N TYR A 20 14.08 5.01 -2.42
CA TYR A 20 13.43 5.24 -3.72
C TYR A 20 13.34 3.96 -4.55
N LEU A 21 14.44 3.21 -4.66
CA LEU A 21 14.45 1.93 -5.39
C LEU A 21 13.44 0.95 -4.79
N TYR A 22 13.41 0.86 -3.45
CA TYR A 22 12.42 0.05 -2.75
C TYR A 22 10.98 0.47 -3.09
N GLN A 23 10.67 1.77 -3.04
CA GLN A 23 9.33 2.27 -3.35
C GLN A 23 8.89 1.93 -4.78
N VAL A 24 9.78 2.10 -5.76
CA VAL A 24 9.47 1.76 -7.17
C VAL A 24 9.17 0.27 -7.30
N VAL A 25 10.02 -0.58 -6.73
CA VAL A 25 9.85 -2.04 -6.76
C VAL A 25 8.55 -2.44 -6.06
N HIS A 26 8.29 -1.91 -4.87
CA HIS A 26 7.09 -2.20 -4.12
C HIS A 26 5.82 -1.78 -4.88
N TYR A 27 5.78 -0.58 -5.46
CA TYR A 27 4.61 -0.13 -6.22
C TYR A 27 4.35 -1.00 -7.45
N SER A 28 5.39 -1.47 -8.13
CA SER A 28 5.24 -2.47 -9.19
C SER A 28 4.65 -3.77 -8.67
N PHE A 29 5.10 -4.27 -7.52
CA PHE A 29 4.53 -5.47 -6.88
C PHE A 29 3.08 -5.26 -6.45
N THR A 30 2.70 -4.08 -5.96
CA THR A 30 1.32 -3.74 -5.61
C THR A 30 0.41 -3.82 -6.83
N GLY A 31 0.83 -3.23 -7.96
CA GLY A 31 0.08 -3.32 -9.22
C GLY A 31 -0.06 -4.75 -9.73
N LEU A 32 1.03 -5.53 -9.67
CA LEU A 32 1.02 -6.95 -10.05
C LEU A 32 0.09 -7.77 -9.15
N SER A 33 0.12 -7.52 -7.84
CA SER A 33 -0.77 -8.15 -6.87
C SER A 33 -2.23 -7.85 -7.17
N GLY A 34 -2.58 -6.62 -7.56
CA GLY A 34 -3.91 -6.28 -8.02
C GLY A 34 -4.36 -7.06 -9.26
N GLY A 35 -3.46 -7.26 -10.23
CA GLY A 35 -3.70 -8.10 -11.41
C GLY A 35 -3.96 -9.56 -11.05
N LEU A 36 -3.14 -10.14 -10.15
CA LEU A 36 -3.31 -11.50 -9.66
C LEU A 36 -4.62 -11.69 -8.87
N VAL A 37 -4.96 -10.73 -8.01
CA VAL A 37 -6.23 -10.73 -7.27
C VAL A 37 -7.41 -10.69 -8.23
N ARG A 38 -7.36 -9.83 -9.27
CA ARG A 38 -8.40 -9.82 -10.31
C ARG A 38 -8.51 -11.17 -11.00
N GLN A 39 -7.40 -11.78 -11.40
CA GLN A 39 -7.40 -13.09 -12.03
C GLN A 39 -8.01 -14.18 -11.13
N PHE A 40 -7.71 -14.14 -9.83
CA PHE A 40 -8.29 -15.05 -8.84
C PHE A 40 -9.80 -14.84 -8.64
N LEU A 41 -10.25 -13.59 -8.73
CA LEU A 41 -11.64 -13.20 -8.56
C LEU A 41 -12.50 -13.39 -9.81
N ASN A 42 -11.90 -13.42 -11.00
CA ASN A 42 -12.62 -13.66 -12.25
C ASN A 42 -13.41 -14.98 -12.19
N GLY A 43 -14.70 -14.92 -12.55
CA GLY A 43 -15.60 -16.08 -12.52
C GLY A 43 -16.14 -16.45 -11.14
N LYS A 44 -15.79 -15.71 -10.07
CA LYS A 44 -16.42 -15.87 -8.75
C LYS A 44 -17.77 -15.15 -8.74
N LYS A 45 -18.80 -15.82 -8.20
CA LYS A 45 -20.18 -15.29 -8.14
C LYS A 45 -20.30 -13.92 -7.46
N TYR A 46 -19.42 -13.63 -6.51
CA TYR A 46 -19.41 -12.40 -5.70
C TYR A 46 -18.52 -11.29 -6.28
N PHE A 47 -17.84 -11.52 -7.40
CA PHE A 47 -17.02 -10.51 -8.07
C PHE A 47 -17.52 -10.30 -9.49
N LYS A 48 -18.33 -9.26 -9.64
CA LYS A 48 -18.91 -8.83 -10.90
C LYS A 48 -18.66 -7.32 -11.03
N PRO A 49 -17.61 -6.91 -11.77
CA PRO A 49 -17.24 -5.51 -11.89
C PRO A 49 -18.34 -4.58 -12.39
N GLU A 50 -19.27 -5.12 -13.19
CA GLU A 50 -20.47 -4.46 -13.71
C GLU A 50 -21.59 -4.27 -12.68
N ASP A 51 -21.64 -5.10 -11.64
CA ASP A 51 -22.63 -5.06 -10.55
C ASP A 51 -22.02 -4.42 -9.27
N ASP A 52 -22.73 -4.48 -8.15
CA ASP A 52 -22.26 -4.02 -6.84
C ASP A 52 -21.06 -4.85 -6.31
N LEU A 53 -19.89 -4.22 -6.14
CA LEU A 53 -18.69 -4.81 -5.57
C LEU A 53 -18.59 -4.67 -4.04
N TYR A 54 -19.54 -4.00 -3.36
CA TYR A 54 -19.59 -3.90 -1.90
C TYR A 54 -20.14 -5.17 -1.22
N SER A 55 -19.82 -6.34 -1.76
CA SER A 55 -20.11 -7.60 -1.09
C SER A 55 -19.13 -7.85 0.05
N TYR A 56 -19.60 -8.50 1.12
CA TYR A 56 -18.78 -8.81 2.30
C TYR A 56 -17.46 -9.53 1.94
N GLN A 57 -17.52 -10.47 1.00
CA GLN A 57 -16.36 -11.24 0.55
C GLN A 57 -15.31 -10.35 -0.14
N VAL A 58 -15.75 -9.43 -1.02
CA VAL A 58 -14.86 -8.51 -1.74
C VAL A 58 -14.25 -7.51 -0.77
N ILE A 59 -15.06 -6.94 0.13
CA ILE A 59 -14.61 -6.01 1.17
C ILE A 59 -13.54 -6.64 2.06
N VAL A 60 -13.79 -7.84 2.59
CA VAL A 60 -12.82 -8.53 3.45
C VAL A 60 -11.55 -8.84 2.69
N LEU A 61 -11.65 -9.34 1.46
CA LEU A 61 -10.47 -9.65 0.64
C LEU A 61 -9.65 -8.39 0.35
N PHE A 62 -10.28 -7.30 -0.08
CA PHE A 62 -9.59 -6.05 -0.38
C PHE A 62 -8.96 -5.44 0.87
N GLY A 63 -9.67 -5.46 2.00
CA GLY A 63 -9.11 -5.03 3.28
C GLY A 63 -7.88 -5.84 3.68
N LEU A 64 -7.91 -7.17 3.53
CA LEU A 64 -6.77 -8.04 3.82
C LEU A 64 -5.59 -7.79 2.87
N VAL A 65 -5.86 -7.69 1.56
CA VAL A 65 -4.82 -7.43 0.56
C VAL A 65 -4.18 -6.06 0.79
N GLY A 66 -4.99 -5.02 0.98
CA GLY A 66 -4.53 -3.67 1.29
C GLY A 66 -3.71 -3.64 2.58
N GLY A 67 -4.22 -4.27 3.64
CA GLY A 67 -3.51 -4.36 4.92
C GLY A 67 -2.17 -5.07 4.81
N ILE A 68 -2.10 -6.22 4.12
CA ILE A 68 -0.84 -6.95 3.93
C ILE A 68 0.17 -6.13 3.13
N ILE A 69 -0.26 -5.52 2.02
CA ILE A 69 0.61 -4.71 1.17
C ILE A 69 1.15 -3.51 1.96
N THR A 70 0.27 -2.78 2.66
CA THR A 70 0.67 -1.63 3.48
C THR A 70 1.58 -2.03 4.63
N PHE A 71 1.30 -3.13 5.32
CA PHE A 71 2.13 -3.60 6.41
C PHE A 71 3.55 -3.95 5.94
N ILE A 72 3.67 -4.65 4.80
CA ILE A 72 4.97 -4.94 4.18
C ILE A 72 5.66 -3.65 3.76
N PHE A 73 4.92 -2.68 3.22
CA PHE A 73 5.45 -1.36 2.88
C PHE A 73 6.05 -0.66 4.09
N ASP A 74 5.31 -0.58 5.19
CA ASP A 74 5.70 0.18 6.36
C ASP A 74 6.93 -0.43 7.06
N ILE A 75 6.98 -1.77 7.19
CA ILE A 75 8.15 -2.44 7.78
C ILE A 75 9.40 -2.22 6.94
N LEU A 76 9.31 -2.49 5.64
CA LEU A 76 10.50 -2.46 4.79
C LEU A 76 10.92 -1.03 4.48
N SER A 77 10.00 -0.09 4.30
CA SER A 77 10.35 1.34 4.15
C SER A 77 11.03 1.89 5.40
N THR A 78 10.57 1.50 6.60
CA THR A 78 11.23 1.86 7.85
C THR A 78 12.60 1.18 7.98
N LEU A 79 12.74 -0.07 7.52
CA LEU A 79 14.03 -0.75 7.50
C LEU A 79 15.02 -0.06 6.53
N PHE A 80 14.61 0.19 5.28
CA PHE A 80 15.47 0.81 4.27
C PHE A 80 15.75 2.29 4.55
N GLY A 81 14.79 3.03 5.12
CA GLY A 81 14.99 4.42 5.52
C GLY A 81 15.76 4.55 6.84
N GLY A 82 15.36 3.76 7.84
CA GLY A 82 15.92 3.79 9.18
C GLY A 82 17.34 3.22 9.24
N PHE A 83 17.63 2.09 8.60
CA PHE A 83 18.97 1.49 8.63
C PHE A 83 20.04 2.38 7.98
N VAL A 84 19.68 3.14 6.95
CA VAL A 84 20.63 4.04 6.26
C VAL A 84 20.96 5.28 7.09
N VAL A 85 20.06 5.70 7.98
CA VAL A 85 20.20 6.95 8.75
C VAL A 85 20.54 6.70 10.23
N SER A 86 20.27 5.48 10.73
CA SER A 86 20.51 5.14 12.13
C SER A 86 21.98 4.90 12.40
N VAL A 87 22.55 5.72 13.28
CA VAL A 87 23.96 5.64 13.69
C VAL A 87 24.23 4.38 14.54
N THR A 88 23.22 3.88 15.26
CA THR A 88 23.28 2.68 16.10
C THR A 88 21.97 1.88 16.08
N ILE A 89 22.03 0.61 16.50
CA ILE A 89 20.84 -0.25 16.62
C ILE A 89 19.83 0.28 17.66
N ASP A 90 20.30 0.88 18.75
CA ASP A 90 19.45 1.45 19.79
C ASP A 90 18.65 2.65 19.25
N TYR A 91 19.29 3.50 18.44
CA TYR A 91 18.62 4.61 17.76
C TYR A 91 17.57 4.12 16.76
N PHE A 92 17.87 3.06 16.02
CA PHE A 92 16.92 2.43 15.11
C PHE A 92 15.68 1.91 15.87
N ILE A 93 15.88 1.16 16.97
CA ILE A 93 14.79 0.61 17.78
C ILE A 93 13.92 1.74 18.34
N ALA A 94 14.53 2.78 18.92
CA ALA A 94 13.80 3.92 19.45
C ALA A 94 12.96 4.64 18.37
N THR A 95 13.55 4.87 17.19
CA THR A 95 12.86 5.49 16.06
C THR A 95 11.73 4.61 15.53
N TYR A 96 11.94 3.30 15.45
CA TYR A 96 10.93 2.33 15.04
C TYR A 96 9.73 2.32 15.99
N LEU A 97 9.98 2.28 17.31
CA LEU A 97 8.92 2.29 18.33
C LEU A 97 8.08 3.56 18.28
N LEU A 98 8.72 4.72 18.08
CA LEU A 98 8.00 5.99 17.89
C LEU A 98 7.16 5.99 16.61
N GLY A 99 7.62 5.30 15.58
CA GLY A 99 6.92 5.13 14.30
C GLY A 99 5.64 4.30 14.39
N ILE A 100 5.48 3.42 15.40
CA ILE A 100 4.34 2.49 15.49
C ILE A 100 2.99 3.20 15.44
N VAL A 101 2.85 4.35 16.09
CA VAL A 101 1.58 5.10 16.09
C VAL A 101 1.25 5.57 14.66
N PHE A 102 2.23 6.16 13.97
CA PHE A 102 2.07 6.61 12.60
C PHE A 102 1.78 5.43 11.65
N THR A 103 2.55 4.35 11.75
CA THR A 103 2.36 3.11 10.99
C THR A 103 0.99 2.50 11.23
N THR A 104 0.48 2.52 12.47
CA THR A 104 -0.85 1.99 12.79
C THR A 104 -1.95 2.81 12.11
N ILE A 105 -1.86 4.14 12.19
CA ILE A 105 -2.82 5.03 11.53
C ILE A 105 -2.75 4.85 10.01
N HIS A 106 -1.55 4.76 9.45
CA HIS A 106 -1.33 4.54 8.02
C HIS A 106 -1.89 3.19 7.55
N LEU A 107 -1.68 2.11 8.32
CA LEU A 107 -2.20 0.78 8.05
C LEU A 107 -3.73 0.76 8.05
N ILE A 108 -4.35 1.28 9.10
CA ILE A 108 -5.81 1.36 9.19
C ILE A 108 -6.36 2.23 8.05
N GLY A 109 -5.76 3.39 7.80
CA GLY A 109 -6.16 4.29 6.72
C GLY A 109 -6.17 3.60 5.35
N ASN A 110 -5.11 2.86 5.01
CA ASN A 110 -5.06 2.14 3.74
C ASN A 110 -6.05 0.97 3.68
N ILE A 111 -6.26 0.24 4.77
CA ILE A 111 -7.31 -0.80 4.82
C ILE A 111 -8.66 -0.17 4.50
N LEU A 112 -8.99 0.98 5.09
CA LEU A 112 -10.24 1.69 4.83
C LEU A 112 -10.34 2.16 3.38
N VAL A 113 -9.25 2.65 2.78
CA VAL A 113 -9.20 3.00 1.34
C VAL A 113 -9.51 1.78 0.47
N PHE A 114 -8.91 0.62 0.76
CA PHE A 114 -9.16 -0.61 0.00
C PHE A 114 -10.59 -1.13 0.19
N VAL A 115 -11.18 -0.96 1.37
CA VAL A 115 -12.54 -1.39 1.66
C VAL A 115 -13.58 -0.45 1.03
N PHE A 116 -13.39 0.86 1.14
CA PHE A 116 -14.43 1.84 0.79
C PHE A 116 -14.23 2.49 -0.58
N LEU A 117 -13.00 2.68 -1.05
CA LEU A 117 -12.75 3.39 -2.31
C LEU A 117 -12.48 2.44 -3.47
N LEU A 118 -11.73 1.35 -3.24
CA LEU A 118 -11.33 0.45 -4.32
C LEU A 118 -12.50 -0.22 -5.07
N PRO A 119 -13.56 -0.74 -4.41
CA PRO A 119 -14.71 -1.32 -5.11
C PRO A 119 -15.38 -0.30 -6.05
N GLY A 120 -15.66 0.90 -5.55
CA GLY A 120 -16.26 1.98 -6.34
C GLY A 120 -15.36 2.45 -7.49
N LEU A 121 -14.05 2.51 -7.26
CA LEU A 121 -13.09 2.90 -8.30
C LEU A 121 -13.04 1.85 -9.43
N ILE A 122 -13.05 0.56 -9.10
CA ILE A 122 -13.09 -0.51 -10.09
C ILE A 122 -14.35 -0.39 -10.95
N GLN A 123 -15.52 -0.24 -10.32
CA GLN A 123 -16.79 -0.09 -11.03
C GLN A 123 -16.80 1.15 -11.94
N LEU A 124 -16.28 2.27 -11.45
CA LEU A 124 -16.19 3.51 -12.22
C LEU A 124 -15.29 3.33 -13.45
N ILE A 125 -14.09 2.76 -13.26
CA ILE A 125 -13.15 2.53 -14.36
C ILE A 125 -13.72 1.54 -15.36
N THR A 126 -14.34 0.44 -14.92
CA THR A 126 -15.00 -0.52 -15.81
C THR A 126 -16.05 0.17 -16.68
N LYS A 127 -16.93 0.98 -16.09
CA LYS A 127 -17.96 1.74 -16.85
C LYS A 127 -17.40 2.79 -17.80
N LEU A 128 -16.18 3.29 -17.57
CA LEU A 128 -15.53 4.26 -18.46
C LEU A 128 -14.79 3.60 -19.62
N LEU A 129 -14.46 2.32 -19.49
CA LEU A 129 -13.73 1.55 -20.51
C LEU A 129 -14.66 0.70 -21.39
N ASP A 130 -15.88 0.42 -20.93
CA ASP A 130 -16.98 -0.18 -21.69
C ASP A 130 -17.72 0.88 -22.54
#